data_AF-A0A7C6UXF5-F1
#
_entry.id   AF-A0A7C6UXF5-F1
#
_cell.length_a   1.000
_cell.length_b   1.000
_cell.length_c   1.000
_cell.angle_alpha   90.00
_cell.angle_beta   90.00
_cell.angle_gamma   90.00
#
_symmetry.space_group_name_H-M   'P 1'
#
loop_
_entity.id
_entity.type
_entity.pdbx_description
1 polymer ?
#
loop_
_entity_poly.entity_id
_entity_poly.type
_entity_poly.pdbx_seq_one_letter_code
_entity_poly.pdbx_strand_id
1 'polypeptide(L)'
;MDKVYYRTLFNNCAQGKNAIPQAKRIDAYFREADNMDTTPWGGNHAYVTEFRNKMTHRNAPSISAINQYAKELRPPAMYVLIRVIEDYVQVTRYIEELLSQINFEKLLSDTTP
;
A
#
# COMPACT_ATOMS: atom_id res chain seq x y z
N MET A 1 -14.84 6.53 14.66
CA MET A 1 -14.03 5.42 14.12
C MET A 1 -12.63 5.60 14.63
N ASP A 2 -12.09 4.60 15.33
CA ASP A 2 -10.68 4.62 15.73
C ASP A 2 -9.77 4.48 14.51
N LYS A 3 -8.64 5.17 14.54
CA LYS A 3 -7.69 5.17 13.44
C LYS A 3 -7.00 3.80 13.36
N VAL A 4 -7.20 3.09 12.25
CA VAL A 4 -6.53 1.81 12.00
C VAL A 4 -5.13 2.07 11.46
N TYR A 5 -4.11 1.74 12.26
CA TYR A 5 -2.71 1.79 11.83
C TYR A 5 -2.35 0.50 11.10
N TYR A 6 -2.69 0.43 9.81
CA TYR A 6 -2.57 -0.79 9.00
C TYR A 6 -1.15 -1.39 9.01
N ARG A 7 -0.09 -0.57 8.99
CA ARG A 7 1.30 -1.07 9.09
C ARG A 7 1.54 -1.80 10.41
N THR A 8 1.09 -1.23 11.51
CA THR A 8 1.21 -1.85 12.85
C THR A 8 0.41 -3.14 12.92
N LEU A 9 -0.81 -3.14 12.39
CA LEU A 9 -1.67 -4.32 12.34
C LEU A 9 -0.97 -5.49 11.63
N PHE A 10 -0.54 -5.30 10.38
CA PHE A 10 0.07 -6.36 9.60
C PHE A 10 1.45 -6.75 10.13
N ASN A 11 2.24 -5.80 10.63
CA ASN A 11 3.50 -6.10 11.30
C ASN A 11 3.29 -7.00 12.53
N ASN A 12 2.28 -6.73 13.36
CA ASN A 12 1.98 -7.56 14.52
C ASN A 12 1.51 -8.96 14.11
N CYS A 13 0.65 -9.05 13.10
CA CYS A 13 0.21 -10.34 12.54
C CYS A 13 1.34 -11.12 11.85
N ALA A 14 2.39 -10.45 11.39
CA ALA A 14 3.55 -11.07 10.76
C ALA A 14 4.58 -11.65 11.75
N GLN A 15 4.42 -11.39 13.06
CA GLN A 15 5.42 -11.72 14.09
C GLN A 15 4.89 -12.74 15.12
N GLY A 16 5.82 -13.37 15.84
CA GLY A 16 5.52 -14.28 16.96
C GLY A 16 5.25 -15.73 16.54
N LYS A 17 4.80 -16.54 17.51
CA LYS A 17 4.56 -17.99 17.32
C LYS A 17 3.37 -18.29 16.41
N ASN A 18 2.40 -17.37 16.33
CA ASN A 18 1.19 -17.50 15.51
C ASN A 18 1.23 -16.55 14.30
N ALA A 19 2.42 -16.30 13.75
CA ALA A 19 2.59 -15.41 12.62
C ALA A 19 1.76 -15.89 11.41
N ILE A 20 1.00 -14.98 10.81
CA ILE A 20 0.20 -15.23 9.62
C ILE A 20 1.10 -15.01 8.40
N PRO A 21 1.39 -16.05 7.58
CA PRO A 21 2.30 -15.93 6.44
C PRO A 21 1.91 -14.82 5.45
N GLN A 22 0.62 -14.64 5.21
CA GLN A 22 0.07 -13.60 4.33
C GLN A 22 0.37 -12.20 4.88
N ALA A 23 0.23 -12.00 6.19
CA ALA A 23 0.53 -10.72 6.83
C ALA A 23 2.01 -10.34 6.68
N LYS A 24 2.92 -11.33 6.71
CA LYS A 24 4.35 -11.12 6.44
C LYS A 24 4.60 -10.62 5.01
N ARG A 25 3.89 -11.16 4.02
CA ARG A 25 4.01 -10.69 2.63
C ARG A 25 3.46 -9.28 2.45
N ILE A 26 2.33 -8.97 3.09
CA ILE A 26 1.72 -7.64 3.06
C ILE A 26 2.62 -6.59 3.75
N ASP A 27 3.18 -6.89 4.93
CA ASP A 27 4.12 -5.99 5.61
C ASP A 27 5.40 -5.79 4.80
N ALA A 28 5.92 -6.85 4.15
CA ALA A 28 7.06 -6.74 3.25
C ALA A 28 6.76 -5.80 2.06
N TYR A 29 5.57 -5.90 1.46
CA TYR A 29 5.15 -5.01 0.38
C TYR A 29 5.11 -3.53 0.81
N PHE A 30 4.67 -3.22 2.03
CA PHE A 30 4.69 -1.84 2.52
C PHE A 30 6.08 -1.24 2.69
N ARG A 31 7.12 -2.09 2.75
CA ARG A 31 8.53 -1.73 2.94
C ARG A 31 9.37 -2.03 1.71
N GLU A 32 8.73 -2.40 0.60
CA GLU A 32 9.41 -2.72 -0.62
C GLU A 32 10.23 -1.51 -1.10
N ALA A 33 11.48 -1.78 -1.45
CA ALA A 33 12.37 -0.74 -1.97
C ALA A 33 11.93 -0.33 -3.38
N ASP A 34 12.17 0.93 -3.72
CA ASP A 34 11.88 1.42 -5.06
C ASP A 34 12.76 0.69 -6.09
N ASN A 35 12.13 0.05 -7.07
CA ASN A 35 12.83 -0.70 -8.11
C ASN A 35 12.02 -0.70 -9.41
N MET A 36 12.50 0.02 -10.41
CA MET A 36 11.84 0.13 -11.73
C MET A 36 12.41 -0.85 -12.76
N ASP A 37 13.37 -1.70 -12.37
CA ASP A 37 13.97 -2.72 -13.24
C ASP A 37 13.13 -4.01 -13.32
N THR A 38 12.02 -4.07 -12.57
CA THR A 38 11.08 -5.19 -12.53
C THR A 38 9.71 -4.80 -13.09
N THR A 39 8.91 -5.77 -13.50
CA THR A 39 7.49 -5.56 -13.83
C THR A 39 6.63 -6.54 -13.02
N PRO A 40 5.73 -6.08 -12.13
CA PRO A 40 5.44 -4.67 -11.81
C PRO A 40 6.63 -3.95 -11.11
N TRP A 41 6.58 -2.62 -11.06
CA TRP A 41 7.59 -1.83 -10.35
C TRP A 41 7.54 -2.10 -8.84
N GLY A 42 8.71 -2.15 -8.21
CA GLY A 42 8.85 -2.27 -6.76
C GLY A 42 8.65 -0.92 -6.05
N GLY A 43 8.12 -0.96 -4.83
CA GLY A 43 8.02 0.20 -3.94
C GLY A 43 6.81 1.10 -4.21
N ASN A 44 5.82 0.61 -4.98
CA ASN A 44 4.64 1.37 -5.38
C ASN A 44 3.86 1.93 -4.19
N HIS A 45 3.57 1.11 -3.17
CA HIS A 45 2.85 1.55 -1.97
C HIS A 45 3.57 2.68 -1.23
N ALA A 46 4.90 2.58 -1.11
CA ALA A 46 5.72 3.61 -0.45
C ALA A 46 5.68 4.92 -1.25
N TYR A 47 5.86 4.84 -2.57
CA TYR A 47 5.78 5.99 -3.47
C TYR A 47 4.40 6.69 -3.39
N VAL A 48 3.30 5.94 -3.53
CA VAL A 48 1.94 6.50 -3.52
C VAL A 48 1.63 7.13 -2.15
N THR A 49 2.06 6.49 -1.07
CA THR A 49 1.91 7.03 0.29
C THR A 49 2.66 8.34 0.47
N GLU A 50 3.93 8.40 0.03
CA GLU A 50 4.74 9.62 0.11
C GLU A 50 4.13 10.73 -0.77
N PHE A 51 3.78 10.43 -2.02
CA PHE A 51 3.16 11.36 -2.95
C PHE A 51 1.89 11.98 -2.35
N ARG A 52 0.98 11.14 -1.82
CA ARG A 52 -0.25 11.61 -1.15
C ARG A 52 0.05 12.47 0.06
N ASN A 53 1.01 12.07 0.90
CA ASN A 53 1.37 12.85 2.08
C ASN A 53 1.91 14.23 1.65
N LYS A 54 2.81 14.27 0.67
CA LYS A 54 3.36 15.51 0.07
C LYS A 54 2.29 16.43 -0.52
N MET A 55 1.19 15.90 -1.08
CA MET A 55 0.08 16.73 -1.59
C MET A 55 -0.55 17.63 -0.53
N THR A 56 -0.43 17.30 0.76
CA THR A 56 -0.92 18.15 1.87
C THR A 56 0.09 19.17 2.38
N HIS A 57 1.33 19.15 1.86
CA HIS A 57 2.36 20.14 2.19
C HIS A 57 2.32 21.35 1.24
N ARG A 58 2.97 22.45 1.64
CA ARG A 58 3.04 23.70 0.87
C ARG A 58 3.68 23.52 -0.52
N ASN A 59 4.60 22.56 -0.65
CA ASN A 59 5.22 22.18 -1.90
C ASN A 59 4.59 20.86 -2.36
N ALA A 60 3.40 20.95 -2.96
CA ALA A 60 2.70 19.78 -3.46
C ALA A 60 3.46 19.21 -4.69
N PRO A 61 3.52 17.87 -4.87
CA PRO A 61 4.17 17.23 -6.02
C PRO A 61 3.56 17.63 -7.38
N SER A 62 2.38 18.25 -7.38
CA SER A 62 1.70 18.78 -8.55
C SER A 62 2.34 20.06 -9.11
N ILE A 63 3.27 20.69 -8.38
CA ILE A 63 3.92 21.95 -8.74
C ILE A 63 5.44 21.73 -8.75
N SER A 64 6.10 22.04 -9.87
CA SER A 64 7.56 22.11 -9.90
C SER A 64 8.05 23.31 -9.10
N ALA A 65 8.94 23.10 -8.14
CA ALA A 65 9.51 24.14 -7.29
C ALA A 65 11.03 24.00 -7.24
N ILE A 66 11.74 25.04 -7.69
CA ILE A 66 13.20 25.16 -7.55
C ILE A 66 13.45 26.47 -6.79
N ASN A 67 13.69 26.37 -5.49
CA ASN A 67 14.01 27.48 -4.60
C ASN A 67 14.85 26.97 -3.40
N GLN A 68 15.15 27.85 -2.44
CA GLN A 68 15.96 27.52 -1.25
C GLN A 68 15.29 26.50 -0.29
N TYR A 69 13.99 26.24 -0.46
CA TYR A 69 13.19 25.35 0.39
C TYR A 69 12.78 24.05 -0.32
N ALA A 70 12.87 23.96 -1.65
CA ALA A 70 12.54 22.78 -2.43
C ALA A 70 13.23 22.77 -3.80
N LYS A 71 13.68 21.59 -4.24
CA LYS A 71 14.18 21.32 -5.59
C LYS A 71 13.45 20.11 -6.16
N GLU A 72 12.13 20.23 -6.30
CA GLU A 72 11.26 19.15 -6.75
C GLU A 72 10.70 19.50 -8.13
N LEU A 73 10.80 18.55 -9.07
CA LEU A 73 10.12 18.64 -10.36
C LEU A 73 8.85 17.81 -10.30
N ARG A 74 7.77 18.35 -10.86
CA ARG A 74 6.53 17.59 -11.04
C ARG A 74 6.83 16.34 -11.88
N PRO A 75 6.53 15.13 -11.37
CA PRO A 75 6.73 13.91 -12.14
C PRO A 75 5.75 13.86 -13.33
N PRO A 76 6.10 13.16 -14.42
CA PRO A 76 5.16 12.91 -15.50
C PRO A 76 3.87 12.26 -14.98
N ALA A 77 2.70 12.72 -15.44
CA ALA A 77 1.42 12.21 -14.94
C ALA A 77 1.27 10.70 -15.15
N MET A 78 1.75 10.18 -16.29
CA MET A 78 1.77 8.74 -16.60
C MET A 78 2.56 7.94 -15.58
N TYR A 79 3.67 8.48 -15.07
CA TYR A 79 4.49 7.82 -14.07
C TYR A 79 3.72 7.62 -12.76
N VAL A 80 3.04 8.68 -12.29
CA VAL A 80 2.18 8.59 -11.09
C VAL A 80 1.03 7.62 -11.31
N LEU A 81 0.42 7.64 -12.49
CA LEU A 81 -0.72 6.80 -12.82
C LEU A 81 -0.35 5.30 -12.78
N ILE A 82 0.78 4.90 -13.39
CA ILE A 82 1.26 3.51 -13.37
C ILE A 82 1.48 3.06 -11.92
N ARG A 83 2.18 3.86 -11.12
CA ARG A 83 2.43 3.57 -9.69
C ARG A 83 1.14 3.30 -8.90
N VAL A 84 0.12 4.14 -9.11
CA VAL A 84 -1.18 3.99 -8.43
C VAL A 84 -1.95 2.76 -8.92
N ILE A 85 -1.95 2.50 -10.22
CA ILE A 85 -2.63 1.33 -10.80
C ILE A 85 -2.00 0.04 -10.27
N GLU A 86 -0.67 -0.06 -10.30
CA GLU A 86 0.03 -1.26 -9.83
C GLU A 86 -0.15 -1.47 -8.31
N ASP A 87 -0.13 -0.40 -7.52
CA ASP A 87 -0.44 -0.48 -6.08
C ASP A 87 -1.86 -1.00 -5.83
N TYR A 88 -2.83 -0.46 -6.55
CA TYR A 88 -4.23 -0.88 -6.45
C TYR A 88 -4.43 -2.35 -6.85
N VAL A 89 -3.80 -2.79 -7.95
CA VAL A 89 -3.82 -4.19 -8.40
C VAL A 89 -3.23 -5.10 -7.32
N GLN A 90 -2.11 -4.71 -6.71
CA GLN A 90 -1.45 -5.53 -5.69
C GLN A 90 -2.30 -5.65 -4.41
N VAL A 91 -2.91 -4.55 -3.95
CA VAL A 91 -3.86 -4.57 -2.83
C VAL A 91 -5.07 -5.44 -3.14
N THR A 92 -5.61 -5.36 -4.35
CA THR A 92 -6.77 -6.17 -4.79
C THR A 92 -6.46 -7.67 -4.69
N ARG A 93 -5.28 -8.08 -5.17
CA ARG A 93 -4.82 -9.48 -5.05
C ARG A 93 -4.73 -9.95 -3.60
N TYR A 94 -4.25 -9.11 -2.69
CA TYR A 94 -4.21 -9.47 -1.26
C TYR A 94 -5.61 -9.59 -0.66
N ILE A 95 -6.55 -8.71 -1.04
CA ILE A 95 -7.94 -8.81 -0.60
C ILE A 95 -8.55 -10.11 -1.09
N GLU A 96 -8.42 -10.42 -2.39
CA GLU A 96 -8.91 -11.67 -2.98
C GLU A 96 -8.33 -12.90 -2.27
N GLU A 97 -7.02 -12.89 -2.01
CA GLU A 97 -6.36 -13.99 -1.30
C GLU A 97 -6.92 -14.17 0.12
N LEU A 98 -7.13 -13.07 0.86
CA LEU A 98 -7.69 -13.12 2.21
C LEU A 98 -9.14 -13.61 2.19
N LEU A 99 -9.96 -13.12 1.27
CA LEU A 99 -11.35 -13.55 1.11
C LEU A 99 -11.45 -15.03 0.74
N SER A 100 -10.53 -15.54 -0.08
CA SER A 100 -10.51 -16.96 -0.47
C SER A 100 -10.29 -17.93 0.71
N GLN A 101 -9.75 -17.44 1.83
CA GLN A 101 -9.54 -18.23 3.05
C GLN A 101 -10.75 -18.25 3.98
N ILE A 102 -11.72 -17.37 3.75
CA ILE A 102 -12.94 -17.29 4.55
C ILE A 102 -13.92 -18.33 4.01
N ASN A 103 -14.34 -19.27 4.86
CA ASN A 103 -15.47 -20.14 4.54
C ASN A 103 -16.78 -19.35 4.76
N PHE A 104 -17.25 -18.70 3.69
CA PHE A 104 -18.47 -17.89 3.74
C PHE A 104 -19.71 -18.70 4.08
N GLU A 105 -19.80 -19.97 3.66
CA GLU A 105 -20.95 -20.82 3.98
C GLU A 105 -21.07 -21.07 5.49
N LYS A 106 -19.94 -21.38 6.13
CA LYS A 106 -19.86 -21.53 7.59
C LYS A 106 -20.13 -20.21 8.32
N LEU A 107 -19.56 -19.11 7.82
CA LEU A 107 -19.77 -17.79 8.40
C LEU A 107 -21.26 -17.39 8.35
N LEU A 108 -21.93 -17.69 7.24
CA LEU A 108 -23.35 -17.40 7.05
C LEU A 108 -24.21 -18.29 7.95
N SER A 109 -23.89 -19.60 8.08
CA SER A 109 -24.64 -20.51 8.96
C SER A 109 -24.56 -20.12 10.43
N ASP A 110 -23.44 -19.53 10.88
CA ASP A 110 -23.27 -19.05 12.26
C ASP A 110 -24.04 -17.73 12.54
N THR A 111 -24.54 -17.06 11.50
CA THR A 111 -25.25 -15.77 11.60
C THR A 111 -26.75 -15.85 11.33
N THR A 112 -27.24 -16.93 10.73
CA THR A 112 -28.67 -17.23 10.62
C THR A 112 -29.15 -17.94 11.90
N PRO A 113 -30.18 -17.42 12.59
CA PRO A 113 -30.71 -18.00 13.83
C PRO A 113 -31.39 -19.36 13.63
#